data_AF-A0A0A9DV48-F1
#
_entry.id   AF-A0A0A9DV48-F1
#
_cell.length_a   1.000
_cell.length_b   1.000
_cell.length_c   1.000
_cell.angle_alpha   90.00
_cell.angle_beta   90.00
_cell.angle_gamma   90.00
#
_symmetry.space_group_name_H-M   'P 1'
#
loop_
_entity.id
_entity.type
_entity.pdbx_description
1 polymer ?
#
loop_
_entity_poly.entity_id
_entity_poly.type
_entity_poly.pdbx_seq_one_letter_code
_entity_poly.pdbx_strand_id
1 'polypeptide(L)'
;MSLMDEKAIILPYRDTSLTSEEPMAEISSQKIQIAVLDMIAAISSNKRSAIALESVLKKVCGLVVGIAYSNLTGLREAAIRALAGLACMDADLVWLLLADVYYSLNQRDVPSPPSQNLADISDLLPSPMSSREYLFVQYGGDGVRCDVDPSSVHEVFKRMQDAVFT
;
A
#
# COMPACT_ATOMS: atom_id res chain seq x y z
N MET A 1 22.77 -62.68 -8.95
CA MET A 1 23.63 -61.58 -9.44
C MET A 1 22.82 -60.30 -9.27
N SER A 2 23.01 -59.64 -8.13
CA SER A 2 22.15 -58.53 -7.66
C SER A 2 22.60 -57.23 -8.31
N LEU A 3 21.66 -56.55 -8.97
CA LEU A 3 21.81 -55.20 -9.51
C LEU A 3 22.23 -54.24 -8.38
N MET A 4 23.36 -53.55 -8.56
CA MET A 4 23.76 -52.45 -7.69
C MET A 4 22.79 -51.29 -7.93
N ASP A 5 21.96 -50.98 -6.94
CA ASP A 5 21.20 -49.75 -6.87
C ASP A 5 22.17 -48.61 -6.53
N GLU A 6 22.77 -48.00 -7.55
CA GLU A 6 23.44 -46.71 -7.42
C GLU A 6 22.39 -45.65 -7.13
N LYS A 7 21.96 -45.57 -5.87
CA LYS A 7 21.14 -44.48 -5.38
C LYS A 7 22.01 -43.22 -5.37
N ALA A 8 22.00 -42.51 -6.51
CA ALA A 8 22.70 -41.26 -6.69
C ALA A 8 22.45 -40.35 -5.48
N ILE A 9 23.52 -39.83 -4.90
CA ILE A 9 23.43 -38.85 -3.80
C ILE A 9 22.85 -37.58 -4.42
N ILE A 10 21.54 -37.40 -4.28
CA ILE A 10 20.86 -36.18 -4.68
C ILE A 10 21.19 -35.13 -3.62
N LEU A 11 21.91 -34.10 -4.06
CA LEU A 11 22.22 -32.95 -3.20
C LEU A 11 20.91 -32.23 -2.87
N PRO A 12 20.70 -31.75 -1.63
CA PRO A 12 19.42 -31.18 -1.17
C PRO A 12 18.83 -30.10 -2.09
N TYR A 13 19.69 -29.34 -2.78
CA TYR A 13 19.30 -28.26 -3.70
C TYR A 13 18.78 -28.76 -5.07
N ARG A 14 18.86 -30.07 -5.33
CA ARG A 14 18.45 -30.72 -6.59
C ARG A 14 17.17 -31.54 -6.44
N ASP A 15 16.55 -31.58 -5.27
CA ASP A 15 15.21 -32.13 -5.13
C ASP A 15 14.21 -31.19 -5.81
N THR A 16 13.87 -31.51 -7.05
CA THR A 16 12.79 -30.86 -7.80
C THR A 16 11.41 -31.31 -7.33
N SER A 17 11.22 -31.59 -6.03
CA SER A 17 9.90 -31.56 -5.40
C SER A 17 9.50 -30.10 -5.16
N LEU A 18 9.56 -29.30 -6.22
CA LEU A 18 9.17 -27.89 -6.27
C LEU A 18 7.64 -27.77 -6.35
N THR A 19 6.95 -28.25 -5.33
CA THR A 19 5.53 -27.91 -5.08
C THR A 19 5.29 -27.42 -3.66
N SER A 20 6.34 -27.01 -2.95
CA SER A 20 6.22 -26.35 -1.66
C SER A 20 7.26 -25.24 -1.60
N GLU A 21 6.95 -24.09 -2.21
CA GLU A 21 7.69 -22.85 -1.97
C GLU A 21 7.73 -22.61 -0.46
N GLU A 22 8.94 -22.53 0.11
CA GLU A 22 9.13 -22.48 1.56
C GLU A 22 8.72 -21.10 2.14
N PRO A 23 7.92 -21.06 3.22
CA PRO A 23 7.39 -19.83 3.83
C PRO A 23 8.46 -18.90 4.43
N MET A 24 9.71 -19.34 4.57
CA MET A 24 10.81 -18.52 5.12
C MET A 24 11.23 -17.37 4.18
N ALA A 25 11.12 -17.56 2.86
CA ALA A 25 11.48 -16.53 1.88
C ALA A 25 10.48 -15.34 1.91
N GLU A 26 9.19 -15.65 2.07
CA GLU A 26 8.12 -14.65 2.13
C GLU A 26 8.19 -13.77 3.38
N ILE A 27 8.49 -14.38 4.55
CA ILE A 27 8.61 -13.65 5.83
C ILE A 27 9.84 -12.72 5.83
N SER A 28 10.95 -13.14 5.21
CA SER A 28 12.14 -12.29 5.06
C SER A 28 11.83 -11.06 4.21
N SER A 29 11.10 -11.26 3.10
CA SER A 29 10.65 -10.18 2.20
C SER A 29 9.73 -9.18 2.92
N GLN A 30 8.77 -9.66 3.72
CA GLN A 30 7.87 -8.80 4.49
C GLN A 30 8.62 -7.93 5.51
N LYS A 31 9.59 -8.49 6.23
CA LYS A 31 10.40 -7.71 7.19
C LYS A 31 11.20 -6.60 6.51
N ILE A 32 11.72 -6.86 5.31
CA ILE A 32 12.40 -5.85 4.50
C ILE A 32 11.42 -4.74 4.11
N GLN A 33 10.22 -5.09 3.64
CA GLN A 33 9.18 -4.12 3.28
C GLN A 33 8.76 -3.26 4.47
N ILE A 34 8.57 -3.85 5.66
CA ILE A 34 8.29 -3.12 6.91
C ILE A 34 9.42 -2.15 7.22
N ALA A 35 10.69 -2.59 7.17
CA ALA A 35 11.83 -1.73 7.44
C ALA A 35 11.92 -0.55 6.46
N VAL A 36 11.60 -0.78 5.18
CA VAL A 36 11.55 0.27 4.15
C VAL A 36 10.43 1.26 4.43
N LEU A 37 9.23 0.79 4.79
CA LEU A 37 8.10 1.66 5.15
C LEU A 37 8.42 2.51 6.40
N ASP A 38 9.05 1.91 7.41
CA ASP A 38 9.48 2.62 8.61
C ASP A 38 10.58 3.66 8.32
N MET A 39 11.49 3.35 7.40
CA MET A 39 12.48 4.30 6.92
C MET A 39 11.82 5.48 6.18
N ILE A 40 10.82 5.22 5.32
CA ILE A 40 10.05 6.27 4.65
C ILE A 40 9.40 7.17 5.71
N ALA A 41 8.71 6.57 6.69
CA ALA A 41 8.08 7.31 7.79
C ALA A 41 9.09 8.22 8.51
N ALA A 42 10.27 7.69 8.83
CA ALA A 42 11.31 8.44 9.53
C ALA A 42 11.87 9.61 8.70
N ILE A 43 12.07 9.40 7.39
CA ILE A 43 12.58 10.44 6.47
C ILE A 43 11.54 11.54 6.29
N SER A 44 10.27 11.17 6.05
CA SER A 44 9.19 12.12 5.76
C SER A 44 8.76 12.93 6.99
N SER A 45 8.84 12.34 8.19
CA SER A 45 8.46 13.01 9.45
C SER A 45 9.46 14.08 9.91
N ASN A 46 10.65 14.15 9.30
CA ASN A 46 11.67 15.13 9.65
C ASN A 46 11.87 16.13 8.51
N LYS A 47 11.57 17.41 8.80
CA LYS A 47 11.63 18.53 7.84
C LYS A 47 12.96 18.65 7.10
N ARG A 48 14.09 18.24 7.71
CA ARG A 48 15.42 18.31 7.08
C ARG A 48 15.62 17.20 6.04
N SER A 49 15.13 16.00 6.32
CA SER A 49 15.28 14.84 5.43
C SER A 49 14.14 14.70 4.43
N ALA A 50 12.97 15.25 4.73
CA ALA A 50 11.78 15.22 3.88
C ALA A 50 12.05 15.75 2.46
N ILE A 51 12.89 16.76 2.31
CA ILE A 51 13.29 17.35 1.02
C ILE A 51 13.86 16.29 0.06
N ALA A 52 14.48 15.22 0.57
CA ALA A 52 15.00 14.13 -0.25
C ALA A 52 13.89 13.33 -0.96
N LEU A 53 12.67 13.33 -0.43
CA LEU A 53 11.52 12.63 -1.00
C LEU A 53 10.65 13.54 -1.89
N GLU A 54 10.88 14.84 -1.92
CA GLU A 54 10.00 15.82 -2.60
C GLU A 54 9.80 15.50 -4.09
N SER A 55 10.87 15.13 -4.79
CA SER A 55 10.84 14.81 -6.23
C SER A 55 10.10 13.50 -6.56
N VAL A 56 9.97 12.60 -5.58
CA VAL A 56 9.34 11.27 -5.74
C VAL A 56 8.07 11.12 -4.90
N LEU A 57 7.62 12.19 -4.24
CA LEU A 57 6.58 12.15 -3.22
C LEU A 57 5.30 11.50 -3.74
N LYS A 58 4.82 11.92 -4.91
CA LYS A 58 3.62 11.36 -5.55
C LYS A 58 3.72 9.84 -5.74
N LYS A 59 4.87 9.38 -6.22
CA LYS A 59 5.12 7.96 -6.48
C LYS A 59 5.18 7.14 -5.20
N VAL A 60 5.86 7.67 -4.18
CA VAL A 60 5.95 7.02 -2.87
C VAL A 60 4.57 6.98 -2.20
N CYS A 61 3.81 8.08 -2.20
CA CYS A 61 2.45 8.10 -1.66
C CYS A 61 1.55 7.09 -2.37
N GLY A 62 1.57 7.03 -3.71
CA GLY A 62 0.80 6.05 -4.47
C GLY A 62 1.14 4.60 -4.11
N LEU A 63 2.43 4.28 -4.00
CA LEU A 63 2.89 2.95 -3.59
C LEU A 63 2.43 2.59 -2.17
N VAL A 64 2.61 3.50 -1.20
CA VAL A 64 2.28 3.24 0.19
C VAL A 64 0.76 3.12 0.38
N VAL A 65 -0.05 3.93 -0.30
CA VAL A 65 -1.52 3.79 -0.31
C VAL A 65 -1.93 2.43 -0.89
N GLY A 66 -1.32 2.01 -2.00
CA GLY A 66 -1.58 0.70 -2.58
C GLY A 66 -1.25 -0.46 -1.63
N ILE A 67 -0.14 -0.37 -0.90
CA ILE A 67 0.22 -1.35 0.14
C ILE A 67 -0.80 -1.32 1.29
N ALA A 68 -1.19 -0.13 1.76
CA ALA A 68 -2.12 0.02 2.89
C ALA A 68 -3.50 -0.58 2.57
N TYR A 69 -4.00 -0.37 1.35
CA TYR A 69 -5.28 -0.88 0.89
C TYR A 69 -5.24 -2.30 0.33
N SER A 70 -4.07 -2.94 0.30
CA SER A 70 -3.94 -4.34 -0.09
C SER A 70 -4.38 -5.29 1.03
N ASN A 71 -4.64 -6.54 0.67
CA ASN A 71 -4.94 -7.62 1.62
C ASN A 71 -3.70 -8.07 2.45
N LEU A 72 -2.58 -7.35 2.38
CA LEU A 72 -1.35 -7.66 3.11
C LEU A 72 -1.40 -7.09 4.54
N THR A 73 -2.16 -7.74 5.42
CA THR A 73 -2.33 -7.35 6.82
C THR A 73 -1.00 -7.15 7.57
N GLY A 74 0.03 -7.94 7.24
CA GLY A 74 1.36 -7.85 7.86
C GLY A 74 2.12 -6.55 7.59
N LEU A 75 1.76 -5.78 6.55
CA LEU A 75 2.42 -4.52 6.19
C LEU A 75 1.60 -3.29 6.60
N ARG A 76 0.33 -3.47 6.95
CA ARG A 76 -0.65 -2.39 7.15
C ARG A 76 -0.20 -1.37 8.18
N GLU A 77 0.26 -1.82 9.35
CA GLU A 77 0.69 -0.93 10.44
C GLU A 77 1.91 -0.08 10.04
N ALA A 78 2.87 -0.68 9.32
CA ALA A 78 4.03 0.05 8.80
C ALA A 78 3.60 1.05 7.70
N ALA A 79 2.66 0.66 6.85
CA ALA A 79 2.11 1.54 5.82
C ALA A 79 1.35 2.73 6.42
N ILE A 80 0.54 2.53 7.46
CA ILE A 80 -0.15 3.63 8.17
C ILE A 80 0.87 4.61 8.78
N ARG A 81 1.93 4.10 9.44
CA ARG A 81 3.00 4.95 9.97
C ARG A 81 3.72 5.74 8.86
N ALA A 82 3.98 5.10 7.72
CA ALA A 82 4.55 5.76 6.55
C ALA A 82 3.62 6.83 5.98
N LEU A 83 2.32 6.56 5.84
CA LEU A 83 1.33 7.54 5.39
C LEU A 83 1.22 8.73 6.33
N ALA A 84 1.21 8.51 7.65
CA ALA A 84 1.21 9.59 8.64
C ALA A 84 2.46 10.47 8.51
N GLY A 85 3.63 9.86 8.29
CA GLY A 85 4.86 10.58 8.01
C GLY A 85 4.81 11.36 6.69
N LEU A 86 4.22 10.81 5.63
CA LEU A 86 4.08 11.47 4.34
C LEU A 86 3.07 12.62 4.40
N ALA A 87 2.02 12.49 5.21
CA ALA A 87 1.05 13.56 5.46
C ALA A 87 1.68 14.77 6.16
N CYS A 88 2.80 14.58 6.89
CA CYS A 88 3.58 15.70 7.42
C CYS A 88 4.30 16.51 6.33
N MET A 89 4.49 15.95 5.13
CA MET A 89 5.04 16.65 3.97
C MET A 89 3.95 17.30 3.13
N ASP A 90 2.93 16.52 2.75
CA ASP A 90 1.81 16.97 1.92
C ASP A 90 0.55 16.17 2.34
N ALA A 91 -0.22 16.76 3.25
CA ALA A 91 -1.44 16.16 3.76
C ALA A 91 -2.51 16.06 2.66
N ASP A 92 -2.64 17.09 1.83
CA ASP A 92 -3.66 17.18 0.79
C ASP A 92 -3.51 16.04 -0.21
N LEU A 93 -2.27 15.79 -0.67
CA LEU A 93 -1.97 14.67 -1.55
C LEU A 93 -2.36 13.34 -0.91
N VAL A 94 -1.92 13.06 0.32
CA VAL A 94 -2.20 11.78 0.98
C VAL A 94 -3.71 11.57 1.15
N TRP A 95 -4.43 12.58 1.62
CA TRP A 95 -5.88 12.49 1.80
C TRP A 95 -6.62 12.32 0.48
N LEU A 96 -6.18 12.99 -0.58
CA LEU A 96 -6.77 12.86 -1.90
C LEU A 96 -6.63 11.44 -2.46
N LEU A 97 -5.48 10.79 -2.27
CA LEU A 97 -5.29 9.39 -2.70
C LEU A 97 -6.12 8.40 -1.90
N LEU A 98 -6.26 8.62 -0.59
CA LEU A 98 -7.08 7.76 0.28
C LEU A 98 -8.58 7.94 -0.05
N ALA A 99 -9.02 9.19 -0.21
CA ALA A 99 -10.40 9.55 -0.50
C ALA A 99 -10.87 9.01 -1.87
N ASP A 100 -10.00 9.06 -2.88
CA ASP A 100 -10.29 8.54 -4.22
C ASP A 100 -10.77 7.09 -4.20
N VAL A 101 -10.09 6.23 -3.44
CA VAL A 101 -10.49 4.81 -3.30
C VAL A 101 -11.68 4.67 -2.35
N TYR A 102 -11.63 5.34 -1.19
CA TYR A 102 -12.65 5.20 -0.15
C TYR A 102 -14.05 5.58 -0.66
N TYR A 103 -14.19 6.75 -1.28
CA TYR A 103 -15.50 7.22 -1.75
C TYR A 103 -15.96 6.50 -3.02
N SER A 104 -15.03 6.00 -3.84
CA SER A 104 -15.37 5.17 -4.99
C SER A 104 -16.01 3.84 -4.59
N LEU A 105 -15.60 3.25 -3.46
CA LEU A 105 -16.18 2.03 -2.91
C LEU A 105 -17.43 2.30 -2.05
N ASN A 106 -17.47 3.45 -1.36
CA ASN A 106 -18.51 3.80 -0.39
C ASN A 106 -19.49 4.87 -0.93
N GLN A 107 -19.85 4.82 -2.21
CA GLN A 107 -20.72 5.81 -2.88
C GLN A 107 -22.08 6.05 -2.19
N ARG A 108 -22.55 5.13 -1.34
CA ARG A 108 -23.81 5.26 -0.59
C ARG A 108 -23.69 6.08 0.70
N ASP A 109 -22.48 6.21 1.24
CA ASP A 109 -22.20 6.88 2.53
C ASP A 109 -21.43 8.18 2.32
N VAL A 110 -21.50 8.77 1.12
CA VAL A 110 -20.86 10.06 0.82
C VAL A 110 -21.63 11.16 1.57
N PRO A 111 -20.99 11.90 2.49
CA PRO A 111 -21.66 12.99 3.18
C PRO A 111 -22.02 14.08 2.17
N SER A 112 -23.24 14.62 2.28
CA SER A 112 -23.64 15.78 1.49
C SER A 112 -22.76 16.98 1.84
N PRO A 113 -22.40 17.84 0.89
CA PRO A 113 -21.57 18.99 1.15
C PRO A 113 -22.22 19.91 2.19
N PRO A 114 -21.44 20.56 3.06
CA PRO A 114 -21.97 21.42 4.13
C PRO A 114 -22.68 22.67 3.60
N SER A 115 -22.53 23.01 2.32
CA SER A 115 -23.31 24.06 1.65
C SER A 115 -23.55 23.71 0.18
N GLN A 116 -24.67 24.19 -0.38
CA GLN A 116 -25.06 23.97 -1.78
C GLN A 116 -24.12 24.60 -2.82
N ASN A 117 -23.18 25.44 -2.39
CA ASN A 117 -22.20 26.09 -3.27
C ASN A 117 -20.90 25.28 -3.42
N LEU A 118 -20.75 24.18 -2.68
CA LEU A 118 -19.59 23.30 -2.76
C LEU A 118 -19.92 22.11 -3.66
N ALA A 119 -18.96 21.76 -4.51
CA ALA A 119 -19.07 20.59 -5.39
C ALA A 119 -19.21 19.30 -4.56
N ASP A 120 -19.99 18.35 -5.07
CA ASP A 120 -20.09 17.04 -4.44
C ASP A 120 -18.75 16.32 -4.52
N ILE A 121 -18.48 15.42 -3.58
CA ILE A 121 -17.25 14.61 -3.59
C ILE A 121 -17.16 13.80 -4.90
N SER A 122 -18.29 13.36 -5.43
CA SER A 122 -18.39 12.66 -6.72
C SER A 122 -18.01 13.52 -7.92
N ASP A 123 -18.13 14.86 -7.83
CA ASP A 123 -17.69 15.79 -8.87
C ASP A 123 -16.18 16.05 -8.79
N LEU A 124 -15.60 15.99 -7.59
CA LEU A 124 -14.18 16.20 -7.33
C LEU A 124 -13.34 14.93 -7.60
N LEU A 125 -13.86 13.78 -7.18
CA LEU A 125 -13.27 12.46 -7.30
C LEU A 125 -14.26 11.55 -8.05
N PRO A 126 -14.32 11.67 -9.38
CA PRO A 126 -15.23 10.86 -10.18
C PRO A 126 -14.88 9.38 -10.01
N SER A 127 -15.91 8.54 -9.89
CA SER A 127 -15.69 7.11 -9.72
C SER A 127 -14.90 6.54 -10.92
N PRO A 128 -13.81 5.78 -10.66
CA PRO A 128 -12.99 5.24 -11.71
C PRO A 128 -13.75 4.16 -12.48
N MET A 129 -13.56 4.13 -13.80
CA MET A 129 -14.15 3.11 -14.67
C MET A 129 -13.40 1.79 -14.58
N SER A 130 -12.18 1.80 -14.03
CA SER A 130 -11.35 0.63 -13.83
C SER A 130 -10.41 0.79 -12.63
N SER A 131 -9.93 -0.31 -12.05
CA SER A 131 -8.99 -0.28 -10.93
C SER A 131 -7.61 0.32 -11.28
N ARG A 132 -7.33 0.58 -12.56
CA ARG A 132 -6.13 1.29 -13.02
C ARG A 132 -6.25 2.80 -12.99
N GLU A 133 -7.47 3.32 -12.91
CA GLU A 133 -7.74 4.75 -12.90
C GLU A 133 -7.65 5.37 -11.52
N TYR A 134 -7.60 4.56 -10.45
CA TYR A 134 -7.33 5.05 -9.10
C TYR A 134 -6.06 5.90 -9.08
N LEU A 135 -6.12 7.06 -8.42
CA LEU A 135 -5.04 8.04 -8.40
C LEU A 135 -3.75 7.46 -7.80
N PHE A 136 -3.86 6.59 -6.79
CA PHE A 136 -2.68 5.95 -6.21
C PHE A 136 -1.93 5.06 -7.21
N VAL A 137 -2.65 4.46 -8.17
CA VAL A 137 -2.08 3.66 -9.26
C VAL A 137 -1.44 4.57 -10.30
N GLN A 138 -2.13 5.64 -10.68
CA GLN A 138 -1.59 6.62 -11.63
C GLN A 138 -0.28 7.25 -11.13
N TYR A 139 -0.21 7.59 -9.84
CA TYR A 139 0.99 8.17 -9.25
C TYR A 139 2.06 7.14 -8.92
N GLY A 140 1.68 5.96 -8.43
CA GLY A 140 2.62 4.88 -8.10
C GLY A 140 3.25 4.21 -9.33
N GLY A 141 2.57 4.26 -10.48
CA GLY A 141 3.00 3.68 -11.75
C GLY A 141 2.77 2.17 -11.83
N ASP A 142 3.22 1.57 -12.95
CA ASP A 142 2.95 0.17 -13.33
C ASP A 142 3.38 -0.90 -12.31
N GLY A 143 4.22 -0.54 -11.33
CA GLY A 143 4.64 -1.44 -10.25
C GLY A 143 3.62 -1.59 -9.12
N VAL A 144 2.60 -0.74 -9.05
CA VAL A 144 1.54 -0.81 -8.05
C VAL A 144 0.48 -1.81 -8.49
N ARG A 145 0.32 -2.89 -7.74
CA ARG A 145 -0.78 -3.84 -7.96
C ARG A 145 -2.08 -3.27 -7.42
N CYS A 146 -3.13 -3.32 -8.22
CA CYS A 146 -4.47 -2.82 -7.89
C CYS A 146 -5.32 -3.83 -7.09
N ASP A 147 -4.71 -4.63 -6.21
CA ASP A 147 -5.45 -5.59 -5.39
C ASP A 147 -5.97 -4.91 -4.12
N VAL A 148 -6.98 -4.05 -4.32
CA VAL A 148 -7.61 -3.27 -3.25
C VAL A 148 -8.60 -4.16 -2.51
N ASP A 149 -8.38 -4.35 -1.21
CA ASP A 149 -9.33 -5.01 -0.31
C ASP A 149 -10.28 -3.97 0.32
N PRO A 150 -11.60 -4.04 0.05
CA PRO A 150 -12.58 -3.10 0.62
C PRO A 150 -12.57 -3.04 2.15
N SER A 151 -12.28 -4.15 2.84
CA SER A 151 -12.22 -4.19 4.30
C SER A 151 -11.05 -3.36 4.83
N SER A 152 -9.90 -3.49 4.17
CA SER A 152 -8.68 -2.71 4.45
C SER A 152 -8.87 -1.22 4.22
N VAL A 153 -9.64 -0.84 3.18
CA VAL A 153 -9.90 0.56 2.84
C VAL A 153 -10.57 1.31 3.98
N HIS A 154 -11.65 0.74 4.54
CA HIS A 154 -12.36 1.36 5.65
C HIS A 154 -11.50 1.47 6.91
N GLU A 155 -10.77 0.39 7.25
CA GLU A 155 -9.92 0.38 8.44
C GLU A 155 -8.79 1.41 8.35
N VAL A 156 -8.05 1.43 7.23
CA VAL A 156 -6.92 2.35 7.04
C VAL A 156 -7.39 3.80 7.01
N PHE A 157 -8.52 4.09 6.33
CA PHE A 157 -9.07 5.45 6.28
C PHE A 157 -9.39 5.97 7.69
N LYS A 158 -10.05 5.15 8.52
CA LYS A 158 -10.36 5.49 9.90
C LYS A 158 -9.10 5.64 10.77
N ARG A 159 -8.15 4.70 10.67
CA ARG A 159 -6.88 4.77 11.41
C ARG A 159 -6.08 6.03 11.06
N MET A 160 -6.08 6.44 9.79
CA MET A 160 -5.43 7.68 9.35
C MET A 160 -6.14 8.92 9.89
N GLN A 161 -7.47 8.92 9.98
CA GLN A 161 -8.19 10.02 10.63
C GLN A 161 -7.76 10.15 12.10
N ASP A 162 -7.74 9.03 12.82
CA ASP A 162 -7.32 9.01 14.23
C ASP A 162 -5.84 9.44 14.37
N ALA A 163 -4.95 9.05 13.46
CA ALA A 163 -3.52 9.35 13.55
C ALA A 163 -3.14 10.79 13.17
N VAL A 164 -3.93 11.46 12.32
CA VAL A 164 -3.60 12.81 11.78
C VAL A 164 -4.42 13.92 12.45
N PHE A 165 -5.65 13.62 12.89
CA PHE A 165 -6.56 14.62 13.46
C PHE A 165 -6.77 14.53 14.98
N THR A 166 -6.05 13.64 15.67
CA THR A 166 -5.98 13.58 17.14
C THR A 166 -4.73 14.27 17.65
#